data_AF-A0A955NVZ8-F1
#
_entry.id   AF-A0A955NVZ8-F1
#
_cell.length_a   1.000
_cell.length_b   1.000
_cell.length_c   1.000
_cell.angle_alpha   90.00
_cell.angle_beta   90.00
_cell.angle_gamma   90.00
#
_symmetry.space_group_name_H-M   'P 1'
#
loop_
_entity.id
_entity.type
_entity.pdbx_description
1 polymer ?
#
loop_
_entity_poly.entity_id
_entity_poly.type
_entity_poly.pdbx_seq_one_letter_code
_entity_poly.pdbx_strand_id
1 'polypeptide(L)' 'GGGDHFPEIPEGKKPYWSEDRKTCFLPVKLKPNWEYHLGINCPSFRNFQSEGGIPVEPMGYSFTTAGGE' A
#
# COMPACT_ATOMS: atom_id res chain seq x y z
N GLY A 1 -6.00 3.37 -6.33
CA GLY A 1 -6.85 3.01 -5.19
C GLY A 1 -7.84 4.12 -4.94
N GLY A 2 -8.92 3.84 -4.21
CA GLY A 2 -9.99 4.78 -3.88
C GLY A 2 -11.18 4.04 -3.26
N GLY A 3 -12.28 4.74 -3.03
CA GLY A 3 -13.51 4.19 -2.44
C GLY A 3 -13.54 4.26 -0.90
N ASP A 4 -14.64 3.78 -0.33
CA ASP A 4 -14.96 3.98 1.10
C ASP A 4 -13.94 3.36 2.05
N HIS A 5 -13.33 2.22 1.63
CA HIS A 5 -12.31 1.49 2.38
C HIS A 5 -10.89 1.98 2.11
N PHE A 6 -10.69 3.03 1.30
CA PHE A 6 -9.36 3.61 1.14
C PHE A 6 -8.93 4.26 2.46
N PRO A 7 -7.77 3.91 3.02
CA PRO A 7 -7.36 4.43 4.31
C PRO A 7 -6.96 5.91 4.17
N GLU A 8 -7.13 6.68 5.25
CA GLU A 8 -6.70 8.07 5.27
C GLU A 8 -5.17 8.13 5.20
N ILE A 9 -4.64 8.95 4.29
CA ILE A 9 -3.22 9.28 4.24
C ILE A 9 -3.04 10.58 5.03
N PRO A 10 -2.26 10.59 6.13
CA PRO A 10 -2.03 11.81 6.89
C PRO A 10 -1.43 12.92 6.03
N GLU A 11 -1.76 14.17 6.33
CA GLU A 11 -1.31 15.33 5.58
C GLU A 11 0.23 15.36 5.42
N GLY A 12 0.69 15.65 4.20
CA GLY A 12 2.11 15.70 3.86
C GLY A 12 2.81 14.34 3.78
N LYS A 13 2.14 13.22 4.07
CA LYS A 13 2.72 11.88 3.92
C LYS A 13 2.54 11.36 2.50
N LYS A 14 3.57 10.63 2.04
CA LYS A 14 3.64 10.00 0.71
C LYS A 14 4.43 8.70 0.80
N PRO A 15 4.34 7.81 -0.20
CA PRO A 15 5.19 6.63 -0.26
C PRO A 15 6.68 6.98 -0.23
N TYR A 16 7.49 6.19 0.46
CA TYR A 16 8.95 6.34 0.49
C TYR A 16 9.63 4.99 0.71
N TRP A 17 10.88 4.89 0.28
CA TRP A 17 11.72 3.70 0.50
C TRP A 17 12.56 3.83 1.77
N SER A 18 12.83 2.70 2.43
CA SER A 18 13.90 2.59 3.43
C SER A 18 15.25 2.96 2.83
N GLU A 19 16.21 3.28 3.70
CA GLU A 19 17.57 3.63 3.29
C GLU A 19 18.24 2.53 2.46
N ASP A 20 18.03 1.26 2.83
CA ASP A 20 18.54 0.10 2.09
C ASP A 20 17.73 -0.25 0.82
N ARG A 21 16.64 0.50 0.55
CA ARG A 21 15.71 0.34 -0.57
C ARG A 21 15.02 -1.02 -0.65
N LYS A 22 14.90 -1.74 0.47
CA LYS A 22 14.23 -3.06 0.51
C LYS A 22 12.80 -3.01 1.06
N THR A 23 12.39 -1.88 1.63
CA THR A 23 11.04 -1.70 2.18
C THR A 23 10.44 -0.40 1.66
N CYS A 24 9.24 -0.48 1.07
CA CYS A 24 8.46 0.70 0.69
C CYS A 24 7.37 0.93 1.73
N PHE A 25 7.33 2.12 2.31
CA PHE A 25 6.36 2.53 3.32
C PHE A 25 5.33 3.46 2.71
N LEU A 26 4.06 3.24 3.04
CA LEU A 26 2.98 4.21 2.84
C LEU A 26 2.29 4.44 4.20
N PRO A 27 2.55 5.58 4.86
CA PRO A 27 1.88 5.89 6.13
C PRO A 27 0.37 6.09 5.91
N VAL A 28 -0.44 5.37 6.67
CA VAL A 28 -1.91 5.43 6.62
C VAL A 28 -2.51 5.35 8.01
N LYS A 29 -3.76 5.79 8.16
CA LYS A 29 -4.60 5.51 9.33
C LYS A 29 -5.61 4.43 9.00
N LEU A 30 -5.55 3.34 9.76
CA LEU A 30 -6.49 2.23 9.67
C LEU A 30 -7.59 2.40 10.73
N LYS A 31 -8.81 2.03 10.37
CA LYS A 31 -9.96 1.98 11.28
C LYS A 31 -10.10 0.56 11.84
N PRO A 32 -10.56 0.40 13.09
CA PRO A 32 -10.84 -0.94 13.63
C PRO A 32 -12.01 -1.60 12.91
N ASN A 33 -12.05 -2.93 12.94
CA ASN A 33 -13.09 -3.75 12.28
C ASN A 33 -13.26 -3.50 10.77
N TRP A 34 -12.22 -3.04 10.06
CA TRP A 34 -12.25 -2.83 8.62
C TRP A 34 -11.39 -3.85 7.89
N GLU A 35 -11.89 -4.33 6.75
CA GLU A 35 -11.09 -5.06 5.76
C GLU A 35 -10.44 -4.06 4.80
N TYR A 36 -9.15 -4.25 4.56
CA TYR A 36 -8.33 -3.46 3.65
C TYR A 36 -7.70 -4.36 2.60
N HIS A 37 -7.54 -3.82 1.39
CA HIS A 37 -6.83 -4.46 0.29
C HIS A 37 -5.63 -3.63 -0.14
N LEU A 38 -4.45 -4.26 -0.19
CA LEU A 38 -3.22 -3.69 -0.72
C LEU A 38 -2.90 -4.35 -2.05
N GLY A 39 -2.94 -3.56 -3.13
CA GLY A 39 -2.49 -3.97 -4.45
C GLY A 39 -1.09 -3.44 -4.76
N ILE A 40 -0.19 -4.32 -5.22
CA ILE A 40 1.10 -3.97 -5.78
C ILE A 40 1.04 -4.21 -7.28
N ASN A 41 1.17 -3.14 -8.07
CA ASN A 41 0.96 -3.12 -9.52
C ASN A 41 -0.43 -3.62 -9.97
N CYS A 42 -0.78 -3.37 -11.22
CA CYS A 42 -1.93 -3.94 -11.92
C CYS A 42 -1.65 -3.94 -13.44
N PRO A 43 -2.53 -4.50 -14.28
CA PRO A 43 -2.30 -4.58 -15.73
C PRO A 43 -1.97 -3.23 -16.39
N SER A 44 -2.60 -2.14 -15.91
CA SER A 44 -2.42 -0.79 -16.45
C SER A 44 -1.38 0.07 -15.71
N PHE A 45 -0.91 -0.32 -14.51
CA PHE A 45 0.05 0.45 -13.71
C PHE A 45 1.12 -0.47 -13.10
N ARG A 46 2.36 -0.37 -13.59
CA ARG A 46 3.48 -1.27 -13.24
C ARG A 46 4.73 -0.53 -12.70
N ASN A 47 4.53 0.36 -11.73
CA ASN A 47 5.59 1.27 -11.25
C ASN A 47 6.31 0.81 -9.98
N PHE A 48 5.85 -0.27 -9.34
CA PHE A 48 6.61 -0.93 -8.29
C PHE A 48 7.62 -1.88 -8.95
N GLN A 49 8.88 -1.46 -9.01
CA GLN A 49 9.92 -2.09 -9.80
C GLN A 49 11.29 -1.98 -9.15
N SER A 50 12.22 -2.83 -9.58
CA SER A 50 13.63 -2.72 -9.19
C SER A 50 14.28 -1.45 -9.74
N GLU A 51 15.47 -1.10 -9.24
CA GLU A 51 16.26 0.02 -9.79
C GLU A 51 16.56 -0.16 -11.29
N GLY A 52 16.70 -1.42 -11.76
CA GLY A 52 16.86 -1.75 -13.17
C GLY A 52 15.58 -1.66 -14.01
N GLY A 53 14.47 -1.21 -13.43
CA GLY A 53 13.19 -1.03 -14.14
C GLY A 53 12.42 -2.32 -14.39
N ILE A 54 12.70 -3.39 -13.63
CA ILE A 54 11.99 -4.66 -13.75
C ILE A 54 10.79 -4.63 -12.79
N PRO A 55 9.54 -4.55 -13.28
CA PRO A 55 8.36 -4.51 -12.42
C PRO A 55 8.11 -5.87 -11.79
N VAL A 56 7.59 -5.85 -10.56
CA VAL A 56 7.01 -7.06 -9.97
C VAL A 56 5.66 -7.36 -10.64
N GLU A 57 5.34 -8.64 -10.77
CA GLU A 57 4.02 -9.05 -11.24
C GLU A 57 2.91 -8.52 -10.32
N PRO A 58 1.71 -8.24 -10.85
CA PRO A 58 0.58 -7.76 -10.04
C PRO A 58 0.26 -8.71 -8.88
N MET A 59 0.14 -8.15 -7.69
CA MET A 59 -0.11 -8.90 -6.45
C MET A 59 -1.13 -8.17 -5.58
N GLY A 60 -1.95 -8.95 -4.87
CA GLY A 60 -2.99 -8.44 -3.97
C GLY A 60 -2.91 -9.11 -2.61
N TYR A 61 -3.13 -8.31 -1.57
CA TYR A 61 -3.20 -8.76 -0.18
C TYR A 61 -4.45 -8.18 0.46
N SER A 62 -5.14 -8.99 1.26
CA SER A 62 -6.23 -8.52 2.12
C SER A 62 -5.89 -8.79 3.57
N PHE A 63 -6.32 -7.89 4.46
CA PHE A 63 -6.29 -8.11 5.89
C PHE A 63 -7.43 -7.36 6.57
N THR A 64 -7.86 -7.87 7.72
CA THR A 64 -8.87 -7.24 8.56
C THR A 64 -8.21 -6.77 9.84
N THR A 65 -8.44 -5.51 10.22
CA THR A 65 -7.98 -4.98 11.51
C THR A 65 -8.82 -5.57 12.64
N ALA A 66 -8.20 -5.79 13.79
CA ALA A 66 -8.91 -6.18 15.00
C ALA A 66 -9.99 -5.15 15.41
N GLY A 67 -10.90 -5.58 16.29
CA GLY A 67 -11.84 -4.68 16.94
C GLY A 67 -11.12 -3.68 17.84
N GLY A 68 -11.63 -2.44 17.86
CA GLY A 68 -11.21 -1.46 18.86
C GLY A 68 -11.86 -1.79 20.19
N GLU A 69 -11.10 -1.68 21.28
CA GLU A 69 -11.61 -1.73 22.65
C GLU A 69 -12.34 -0.43 23.04
#